data_AF-A0A9P4NIX3-F1
#
_entry.id   AF-A0A9P4NIX3-F1
#
_cell.length_a   1.000
_cell.length_b   1.000
_cell.length_c   1.000
_cell.angle_alpha   90.00
_cell.angle_beta   90.00
_cell.angle_gamma   90.00
#
_symmetry.space_group_name_H-M   'P 1'
#
loop_
_entity.id
_entity.type
_entity.pdbx_description
1 polymer ?
#
loop_
_entity_poly.entity_id
_entity_poly.type
_entity_poly.pdbx_seq_one_letter_code
_entity_poly.pdbx_strand_id
1 'polypeptide(L)'
;MSPRTMEASKTKNELPKVILFGASLTAWSFDTSHGKGFGDVLAKHYGGRAEVVNEGQPGGTSNTMAGDFIRIVSSLSETTIPPLLITIFLGANDACLFPPQVHVPLEKYSSNLRSFVDDVLNSPYAPTTKILLITPPPINISAAHAQKKATYLNREDEDFEQKWEADCRDNYAWKTWASKKKYADEVVKISHDYAEAGMGDRVAVFDLWRVMINHELREAALPTLKEGRVNLEENGRWPGCGLPHAKGFAKGVFSDGLHFGEKVSSCPPFQTFLYRSSTLTA
;
A
#
# COMPACT_ATOMS: atom_id res chain seq x y z
N MET A 1 41.32 -16.01 -46.57
CA MET A 1 40.85 -15.25 -45.39
C MET A 1 39.63 -14.45 -45.83
N SER A 2 38.44 -14.83 -45.37
CA SER A 2 37.19 -14.09 -45.65
C SER A 2 36.93 -13.14 -44.48
N PRO A 3 36.51 -11.88 -44.70
CA PRO A 3 36.18 -10.98 -43.60
C PRO A 3 34.91 -11.48 -42.92
N ARG A 4 34.99 -11.80 -41.62
CA ARG A 4 33.81 -12.00 -40.78
C ARG A 4 33.10 -10.66 -40.65
N THR A 5 31.95 -10.52 -41.31
CA THR A 5 30.97 -9.50 -41.01
C THR A 5 30.56 -9.68 -39.55
N MET A 6 30.86 -8.71 -38.69
CA MET A 6 30.26 -8.64 -37.36
C MET A 6 28.78 -8.32 -37.56
N GLU A 7 27.92 -9.32 -37.43
CA GLU A 7 26.48 -9.07 -37.27
C GLU A 7 26.30 -8.27 -35.98
N ALA A 8 25.82 -7.04 -36.13
CA ALA A 8 25.36 -6.24 -35.01
C ALA A 8 24.28 -7.06 -34.27
N SER A 9 24.58 -7.41 -33.02
CA SER A 9 23.61 -7.98 -32.09
C SER A 9 22.34 -7.13 -32.13
N LYS A 10 21.22 -7.72 -32.56
CA LYS A 10 19.89 -7.09 -32.47
C LYS A 10 19.72 -6.58 -31.05
N THR A 11 19.75 -5.27 -30.85
CA THR A 11 19.39 -4.68 -29.57
C THR A 11 17.97 -5.14 -29.28
N LYS A 12 17.80 -5.90 -28.20
CA LYS A 12 16.49 -6.19 -27.64
C LYS A 12 15.83 -4.84 -27.47
N ASN A 13 14.68 -4.60 -28.11
CA ASN A 13 13.98 -3.32 -28.01
C ASN A 13 13.76 -3.05 -26.51
N GLU A 14 14.48 -2.07 -25.94
CA GLU A 14 14.38 -1.77 -24.53
C GLU A 14 12.97 -1.21 -24.29
N LEU A 15 12.18 -1.88 -23.46
CA LEU A 15 10.85 -1.40 -23.08
C LEU A 15 11.01 -0.49 -21.86
N PRO A 16 10.21 0.58 -21.74
CA PRO A 16 10.16 1.34 -20.50
C PRO A 16 9.68 0.44 -19.35
N LYS A 17 10.06 0.80 -18.12
CA LYS A 17 9.76 0.01 -16.93
C LYS A 17 8.60 0.58 -16.11
N VAL A 18 7.85 -0.30 -15.45
CA VAL A 18 7.00 0.00 -14.30
C VAL A 18 7.64 -0.72 -13.11
N ILE A 19 8.19 0.03 -12.16
CA ILE A 19 8.92 -0.53 -11.03
C ILE A 19 7.99 -0.58 -9.82
N LEU A 20 7.81 -1.78 -9.27
CA LEU A 20 7.01 -2.01 -8.08
C LEU A 20 7.92 -2.12 -6.86
N PHE A 21 8.07 -1.04 -6.10
CA PHE A 21 8.87 -1.03 -4.88
C PHE A 21 8.00 -1.15 -3.63
N GLY A 22 8.37 -2.03 -2.71
CA GLY A 22 7.67 -2.19 -1.44
C GLY A 22 8.05 -3.46 -0.66
N ALA A 23 7.25 -3.80 0.36
CA ALA A 23 7.54 -4.96 1.20
C ALA A 23 6.87 -6.25 0.68
N SER A 24 6.43 -7.14 1.58
CA SER A 24 5.82 -8.44 1.24
C SER A 24 4.63 -8.35 0.28
N LEU A 25 3.77 -7.33 0.44
CA LEU A 25 2.60 -7.12 -0.44
C LEU A 25 3.01 -6.90 -1.90
N THR A 26 4.17 -6.27 -2.11
CA THR A 26 4.77 -6.05 -3.43
C THR A 26 5.54 -7.28 -3.90
N ALA A 27 6.35 -7.88 -3.01
CA ALA A 27 7.15 -9.06 -3.32
C ALA A 27 6.30 -10.21 -3.86
N TRP A 28 5.12 -10.41 -3.27
CA TRP A 28 4.18 -11.47 -3.64
C TRP A 28 3.11 -11.00 -4.62
N SER A 29 3.20 -9.79 -5.16
CA SER A 29 2.20 -9.23 -6.08
C SER A 29 2.00 -9.99 -7.40
N PHE A 30 2.88 -10.94 -7.72
CA PHE A 30 2.79 -11.83 -8.89
C PHE A 30 2.28 -13.23 -8.54
N ASP A 31 2.12 -13.54 -7.25
CA ASP A 31 1.53 -14.81 -6.84
C ASP A 31 0.02 -14.79 -7.14
N THR A 32 -0.42 -15.85 -7.80
CA THR A 32 -1.80 -16.04 -8.25
C THR A 32 -2.49 -17.23 -7.59
N SER A 33 -1.82 -17.90 -6.65
CA SER A 33 -2.36 -19.03 -5.89
C SER A 33 -3.59 -18.67 -5.06
N HIS A 34 -3.70 -17.40 -4.66
CA HIS A 34 -4.76 -16.89 -3.79
C HIS A 34 -5.59 -15.75 -4.42
N GLY A 35 -5.57 -15.62 -5.75
CA GLY A 35 -6.35 -14.64 -6.50
C GLY A 35 -5.52 -13.87 -7.54
N LYS A 36 -5.90 -12.61 -7.80
CA LYS A 36 -5.19 -11.74 -8.74
C LYS A 36 -4.27 -10.79 -7.99
N GLY A 37 -2.98 -11.11 -7.92
CA GLY A 37 -1.96 -10.18 -7.45
C GLY A 37 -1.84 -8.96 -8.38
N PHE A 38 -1.64 -7.77 -7.79
CA PHE A 38 -1.65 -6.53 -8.59
C PHE A 38 -0.48 -6.45 -9.57
N GLY A 39 0.67 -7.06 -9.24
CA GLY A 39 1.84 -7.14 -10.12
C GLY A 39 1.58 -8.00 -11.35
N ASP A 40 0.96 -9.18 -11.19
CA ASP A 40 0.51 -10.03 -12.31
C ASP A 40 -0.50 -9.30 -13.21
N VAL A 41 -1.46 -8.58 -12.61
CA VAL A 41 -2.44 -7.80 -13.37
C VAL A 41 -1.77 -6.69 -14.17
N LEU A 42 -0.84 -5.93 -13.56
CA LEU A 42 -0.09 -4.90 -14.26
C LEU A 42 0.77 -5.51 -15.38
N ALA A 43 1.47 -6.62 -15.13
CA ALA A 43 2.33 -7.27 -16.12
C ALA A 43 1.53 -7.74 -17.35
N LYS A 44 0.37 -8.36 -17.14
CA LYS A 44 -0.55 -8.74 -18.22
C LYS A 44 -1.08 -7.51 -18.96
N HIS A 45 -1.42 -6.45 -18.23
CA HIS A 45 -1.94 -5.23 -18.82
C HIS A 45 -0.89 -4.52 -19.70
N TYR A 46 0.36 -4.41 -19.24
CA TYR A 46 1.45 -3.76 -19.96
C TYR A 46 2.19 -4.67 -20.94
N GLY A 47 1.75 -5.91 -21.14
CA GLY A 47 2.39 -6.89 -22.03
C GLY A 47 2.74 -6.29 -23.40
N GLY A 48 4.02 -6.32 -23.74
CA GLY A 48 4.55 -5.77 -25.01
C GLY A 48 4.68 -4.23 -25.07
N ARG A 49 4.29 -3.50 -24.02
CA ARG A 49 4.36 -2.03 -23.94
C ARG A 49 5.34 -1.53 -22.87
N ALA A 50 5.41 -2.22 -21.73
CA ALA A 50 6.35 -1.93 -20.65
C ALA A 50 6.74 -3.21 -19.91
N GLU A 51 7.92 -3.22 -19.32
CA GLU A 51 8.34 -4.29 -18.40
C GLU A 51 7.90 -3.94 -16.98
N VAL A 52 7.15 -4.83 -16.33
CA VAL A 52 6.77 -4.66 -14.91
C VAL A 52 7.80 -5.39 -14.05
N VAL A 53 8.57 -4.63 -13.27
CA VAL A 53 9.68 -5.14 -12.45
C VAL A 53 9.25 -5.17 -10.99
N ASN A 54 9.44 -6.33 -10.35
CA ASN A 54 9.17 -6.50 -8.92
C ASN A 54 10.43 -6.22 -8.10
N GLU A 55 10.42 -5.12 -7.36
CA GLU A 55 11.47 -4.73 -6.40
C GLU A 55 10.93 -4.83 -4.97
N GLY A 56 10.08 -5.82 -4.73
CA GLY A 56 9.47 -6.10 -3.45
C GLY A 56 10.34 -6.99 -2.56
N GLN A 57 10.51 -6.60 -1.29
CA GLN A 57 11.29 -7.38 -0.31
C GLN A 57 10.44 -7.77 0.92
N PRO A 58 10.17 -9.07 1.16
CA PRO A 58 9.38 -9.49 2.30
C PRO A 58 9.98 -9.03 3.63
N GLY A 59 9.12 -8.56 4.55
CA GLY A 59 9.55 -8.09 5.88
C GLY A 59 10.23 -6.72 5.89
N GLY A 60 10.38 -6.05 4.75
CA GLY A 60 10.99 -4.72 4.66
C GLY A 60 10.17 -3.62 5.34
N THR A 61 10.87 -2.58 5.83
CA THR A 61 10.31 -1.33 6.34
C THR A 61 10.90 -0.17 5.56
N SER A 62 10.35 1.04 5.71
CA SER A 62 10.96 2.23 5.11
C SER A 62 12.42 2.47 5.55
N ASN A 63 12.81 2.01 6.75
CA ASN A 63 14.20 2.08 7.20
C ASN A 63 15.08 1.05 6.51
N THR A 64 14.68 -0.22 6.51
CA THR A 64 15.54 -1.31 6.01
C THR A 64 15.65 -1.31 4.49
N MET A 65 14.65 -0.77 3.79
CA MET A 65 14.61 -0.74 2.33
C MET A 65 15.28 0.50 1.71
N ALA A 66 15.85 1.40 2.50
CA ALA A 66 16.50 2.60 1.96
C ALA A 66 17.67 2.26 1.03
N GLY A 67 18.48 1.26 1.38
CA GLY A 67 19.59 0.79 0.52
C GLY A 67 19.11 0.19 -0.80
N ASP A 68 18.04 -0.60 -0.75
CA ASP A 68 17.42 -1.17 -1.96
C ASP A 68 16.88 -0.06 -2.87
N PHE A 69 16.25 0.97 -2.29
CA PHE A 69 15.75 2.11 -3.06
C PHE A 69 16.88 2.91 -3.73
N ILE A 70 17.97 3.18 -3.01
CA ILE A 70 19.16 3.85 -3.57
C ILE A 70 19.73 3.05 -4.74
N ARG A 71 19.80 1.71 -4.62
CA ARG A 71 20.24 0.84 -5.72
C ARG A 71 19.32 0.98 -6.93
N ILE A 72 18.00 0.98 -6.73
CA ILE A 72 17.01 1.13 -7.80
C ILE A 72 17.21 2.47 -8.53
N VAL A 73 17.26 3.59 -7.79
CA VAL A 73 17.45 4.93 -8.38
C VAL A 73 18.78 5.03 -9.12
N SER A 74 19.85 4.45 -8.58
CA SER A 74 21.17 4.44 -9.22
C SER A 74 21.15 3.65 -10.54
N SER A 75 20.45 2.51 -10.57
CA SER A 75 20.33 1.66 -11.76
C SER A 75 19.57 2.32 -12.92
N LEU A 76 18.84 3.41 -12.68
CA LEU A 76 18.15 4.15 -13.74
C LEU A 76 19.14 4.73 -14.77
N SER A 77 20.39 4.98 -14.36
CA SER A 77 21.46 5.42 -15.24
C SER A 77 21.91 4.37 -16.26
N GLU A 78 21.54 3.10 -16.05
CA GLU A 78 21.91 1.96 -16.91
C GLU A 78 20.91 1.78 -18.07
N THR A 79 19.77 2.47 -18.04
CA THR A 79 18.71 2.36 -19.04
C THR A 79 18.62 3.62 -19.88
N THR A 80 18.28 3.49 -21.17
CA THR A 80 18.10 4.67 -22.05
C THR A 80 16.71 5.29 -21.94
N ILE A 81 15.75 4.54 -21.40
CA ILE A 81 14.35 4.94 -21.30
C ILE A 81 13.95 5.05 -19.82
N PRO A 82 13.56 6.25 -19.34
CA PRO A 82 13.09 6.42 -17.97
C PRO A 82 11.91 5.49 -17.66
N PRO A 83 11.79 4.98 -16.42
CA PRO A 83 10.60 4.25 -16.01
C PRO A 83 9.35 5.11 -16.17
N LEU A 84 8.23 4.53 -16.60
CA LEU A 84 6.94 5.21 -16.66
C LEU A 84 6.44 5.54 -15.25
N LEU A 85 6.64 4.59 -14.33
CA LEU A 85 6.05 4.59 -13.00
C LEU A 85 6.97 3.89 -12.00
N ILE A 86 7.10 4.47 -10.82
CA ILE A 86 7.61 3.81 -9.62
C ILE A 86 6.50 3.84 -8.57
N THR A 87 6.04 2.67 -8.13
CA THR A 87 5.11 2.60 -6.99
C THR A 87 5.92 2.47 -5.70
N ILE A 88 5.52 3.17 -4.63
CA ILE A 88 6.10 3.00 -3.29
C ILE A 88 5.00 2.47 -2.37
N PHE A 89 5.09 1.19 -2.01
CA PHE A 89 4.10 0.50 -1.19
C PHE A 89 4.71 -0.04 0.11
N LEU A 90 4.83 0.86 1.09
CA LEU A 90 5.42 0.63 2.40
C LEU A 90 4.47 1.12 3.51
N GLY A 91 4.77 0.82 4.78
CA GLY A 91 3.94 1.22 5.93
C GLY A 91 3.21 0.05 6.59
N ALA A 92 3.04 -1.06 5.88
CA ALA A 92 2.41 -2.26 6.43
C ALA A 92 3.25 -2.91 7.54
N ASN A 93 4.57 -2.78 7.50
CA ASN A 93 5.44 -3.23 8.59
C ASN A 93 5.73 -2.07 9.55
N ASP A 94 6.02 -0.88 9.03
CA ASP A 94 6.35 0.33 9.80
C ASP A 94 5.26 0.67 10.84
N ALA A 95 3.99 0.60 10.46
CA ALA A 95 2.89 0.89 11.37
C ALA A 95 2.57 -0.26 12.35
N CYS A 96 3.28 -1.37 12.29
CA CYS A 96 3.06 -2.52 13.16
C CYS A 96 3.75 -2.29 14.50
N LEU A 97 3.02 -2.40 15.61
CA LEU A 97 3.56 -2.21 16.96
C LEU A 97 4.23 -3.48 17.52
N PHE A 98 3.96 -4.63 16.90
CA PHE A 98 4.53 -5.90 17.28
C PHE A 98 4.68 -6.78 16.02
N PRO A 99 5.86 -7.39 15.81
CA PRO A 99 7.01 -7.35 16.71
C PRO A 99 7.77 -6.01 16.56
N PRO A 100 8.34 -5.45 17.64
CA PRO A 100 8.79 -4.04 17.67
C PRO A 100 9.91 -3.71 16.66
N GLN A 101 10.67 -4.71 16.20
CA GLN A 101 11.75 -4.56 15.24
C GLN A 101 11.29 -4.11 13.85
N VAL A 102 10.01 -4.28 13.51
CA VAL A 102 9.47 -3.79 12.23
C VAL A 102 8.85 -2.40 12.35
N HIS A 103 8.68 -1.88 13.56
CA HIS A 103 8.10 -0.56 13.78
C HIS A 103 9.08 0.55 13.37
N VAL A 104 8.60 1.52 12.60
CA VAL A 104 9.37 2.73 12.27
C VAL A 104 8.53 3.94 12.69
N PRO A 105 8.98 4.79 13.62
CA PRO A 105 8.20 5.95 14.08
C PRO A 105 7.68 6.80 12.93
N LEU A 106 6.46 7.34 13.07
CA LEU A 106 5.73 8.01 11.99
C LEU A 106 6.54 9.14 11.32
N GLU A 107 7.25 9.95 12.11
CA GLU A 107 8.10 11.03 11.60
C GLU A 107 9.26 10.49 10.74
N LYS A 108 9.88 9.39 11.19
CA LYS A 108 10.97 8.74 10.44
C LYS A 108 10.44 8.08 9.16
N TYR A 109 9.30 7.41 9.24
CA TYR A 109 8.60 6.86 8.07
C TYR A 109 8.27 7.96 7.04
N SER A 110 7.72 9.09 7.49
CA SER A 110 7.40 10.25 6.64
C SER A 110 8.66 10.80 5.97
N SER A 111 9.74 11.01 6.74
CA SER A 111 11.03 11.46 6.22
C SER A 111 11.62 10.49 5.18
N ASN A 112 11.55 9.18 5.42
CA ASN A 112 12.05 8.18 4.48
C ASN A 112 11.26 8.20 3.17
N LEU A 113 9.92 8.25 3.23
CA LEU A 113 9.10 8.31 2.03
C LEU A 113 9.37 9.57 1.21
N ARG A 114 9.52 10.74 1.85
CA ARG A 114 9.90 11.98 1.16
C ARG A 114 11.26 11.87 0.50
N SER A 115 12.25 11.31 1.20
CA SER A 115 13.57 11.03 0.61
C SER A 115 13.46 10.17 -0.65
N PHE A 116 12.65 9.11 -0.61
CA PHE A 116 12.47 8.24 -1.79
C PHE A 116 11.80 8.99 -2.96
N VAL A 117 10.81 9.83 -2.67
CA VAL A 117 10.17 10.67 -3.69
C VAL A 117 11.17 11.66 -4.27
N ASP A 118 11.91 12.37 -3.43
CA ASP A 118 12.88 13.38 -3.81
C ASP A 118 14.04 12.77 -4.62
N ASP A 119 14.53 11.59 -4.26
CA ASP A 119 15.57 10.87 -5.00
C ASP A 119 15.14 10.60 -6.45
N VAL A 120 13.87 10.27 -6.67
CA VAL A 120 13.32 10.07 -8.03
C VAL A 120 13.08 11.40 -8.74
N LEU A 121 12.51 12.41 -8.06
CA LEU A 121 12.23 13.71 -8.66
C LEU A 121 13.52 14.45 -9.08
N ASN A 122 14.59 14.30 -8.32
CA ASN A 122 15.88 14.93 -8.58
C ASN A 122 16.79 14.11 -9.49
N SER A 123 16.44 12.86 -9.81
CA SER A 123 17.26 12.02 -10.68
C SER A 123 17.20 12.50 -12.13
N PRO A 124 18.33 12.80 -12.78
CA PRO A 124 18.37 13.18 -14.20
C PRO A 124 17.95 12.02 -15.13
N TYR A 125 17.90 10.79 -14.62
CA TYR A 125 17.49 9.59 -15.35
C TYR A 125 16.00 9.26 -15.18
N ALA A 126 15.28 10.05 -14.38
CA ALA A 126 13.84 9.91 -14.15
C ALA A 126 13.05 11.22 -14.43
N PRO A 127 13.33 11.99 -15.51
CA PRO A 127 12.76 13.32 -15.71
C PRO A 127 11.25 13.33 -15.99
N THR A 128 10.67 12.18 -16.36
CA THR A 128 9.23 12.01 -16.65
C THR A 128 8.55 10.97 -15.77
N THR A 129 9.32 10.23 -14.97
CA THR A 129 8.84 9.08 -14.18
C THR A 129 7.81 9.50 -13.15
N LYS A 130 6.61 8.93 -13.22
CA LYS A 130 5.58 9.17 -12.21
C LYS A 130 5.85 8.34 -10.96
N ILE A 131 5.41 8.86 -9.82
CA ILE A 131 5.54 8.21 -8.52
C ILE A 131 4.14 8.02 -7.97
N LEU A 132 3.84 6.79 -7.56
CA LEU A 132 2.55 6.44 -6.98
C LEU A 132 2.75 5.86 -5.60
N LEU A 133 2.44 6.68 -4.60
CA LEU A 133 2.41 6.24 -3.21
C LEU A 133 1.18 5.38 -2.98
N ILE A 134 1.34 4.23 -2.35
CA ILE A 134 0.22 3.34 -2.00
C ILE A 134 0.14 3.27 -0.48
N THR A 135 -1.00 3.68 0.09
CA THR A 135 -1.19 3.64 1.54
C THR A 135 -1.16 2.20 2.04
N PRO A 136 -0.62 1.90 3.24
CA PRO A 136 -0.76 0.57 3.84
C PRO A 136 -2.24 0.18 3.98
N PRO A 137 -2.60 -1.10 3.79
CA PRO A 137 -3.98 -1.54 3.93
C PRO A 137 -4.42 -1.61 5.41
N PRO A 138 -5.74 -1.66 5.68
CA PRO A 138 -6.30 -2.03 6.96
C PRO A 138 -5.93 -3.43 7.37
N ILE A 139 -5.99 -3.64 8.68
CA ILE A 139 -5.92 -4.97 9.28
C ILE A 139 -7.35 -5.42 9.56
N ASN A 140 -7.60 -6.72 9.41
CA ASN A 140 -8.89 -7.32 9.73
C ASN A 140 -8.83 -8.04 11.06
N ILE A 141 -9.02 -7.31 12.16
CA ILE A 141 -9.11 -7.93 13.49
C ILE A 141 -10.58 -8.04 13.88
N SER A 142 -11.03 -9.27 14.10
CA SER A 142 -12.40 -9.51 14.55
C SER A 142 -12.55 -9.11 16.03
N ALA A 143 -13.73 -8.61 16.39
CA ALA A 143 -14.08 -8.33 17.77
C ALA A 143 -13.94 -9.59 18.66
N ALA A 144 -14.20 -10.79 18.11
CA ALA A 144 -13.98 -12.07 18.80
C ALA A 144 -12.50 -12.33 19.13
N HIS A 145 -11.57 -11.92 18.26
CA HIS A 145 -10.13 -11.99 18.55
C HIS A 145 -9.74 -11.01 19.65
N ALA A 146 -10.32 -9.81 19.66
CA ALA A 146 -10.15 -8.86 20.77
C ALA A 146 -10.75 -9.40 22.08
N GLN A 147 -11.89 -10.11 22.00
CA GLN A 147 -12.65 -10.65 23.14
C GLN A 147 -11.96 -11.80 23.86
N LYS A 148 -11.04 -12.55 23.22
CA LYS A 148 -10.23 -13.58 23.90
C LYS A 148 -9.36 -13.04 25.05
N LYS A 149 -9.20 -11.72 25.18
CA LYS A 149 -8.56 -11.07 26.34
C LYS A 149 -9.53 -10.54 27.39
N ALA A 150 -10.80 -10.30 27.03
CA ALA A 150 -11.85 -9.86 27.95
C ALA A 150 -12.40 -11.01 28.83
N THR A 151 -11.77 -12.19 28.83
CA THR A 151 -12.15 -13.36 29.63
C THR A 151 -12.10 -13.13 31.14
N TYR A 152 -11.48 -12.02 31.57
CA TYR A 152 -11.38 -11.61 32.97
C TYR A 152 -12.49 -10.63 33.41
N LEU A 153 -13.32 -10.14 32.51
CA LEU A 153 -14.44 -9.24 32.83
C LEU A 153 -15.69 -10.04 33.15
N ASN A 154 -16.37 -9.67 34.24
CA ASN A 154 -17.68 -10.23 34.57
C ASN A 154 -18.75 -9.60 33.69
N ARG A 155 -19.53 -10.43 32.98
CA ARG A 155 -20.58 -9.96 32.06
C ARG A 155 -21.82 -9.43 32.78
N GLU A 156 -21.96 -9.74 34.06
CA GLU A 156 -23.07 -9.28 34.90
C GLU A 156 -22.82 -7.88 35.48
N ASP A 157 -21.60 -7.36 35.36
CA ASP A 157 -21.29 -6.00 35.81
C ASP A 157 -22.09 -4.97 34.99
N GLU A 158 -22.74 -4.02 35.67
CA GLU A 158 -23.55 -2.96 35.03
C GLU A 158 -22.71 -2.08 34.07
N ASP A 159 -21.41 -1.97 34.32
CA ASP A 159 -20.44 -1.22 33.51
C ASP A 159 -19.63 -2.11 32.53
N PHE A 160 -20.07 -3.34 32.28
CA PHE A 160 -19.37 -4.30 31.42
C PHE A 160 -19.00 -3.72 30.04
N GLU A 161 -19.92 -3.06 29.35
CA GLU A 161 -19.66 -2.50 28.01
C GLU A 161 -18.57 -1.42 28.02
N GLN A 162 -18.51 -0.62 29.08
CA GLN A 162 -17.50 0.44 29.24
C GLN A 162 -16.12 -0.17 29.52
N LYS A 163 -16.07 -1.15 30.44
CA LYS A 163 -14.85 -1.92 30.72
C LYS A 163 -14.35 -2.67 29.48
N TRP A 164 -15.26 -3.29 28.73
CA TRP A 164 -14.91 -4.05 27.53
C TRP A 164 -14.37 -3.15 26.41
N GLU A 165 -14.98 -1.98 26.20
CA GLU A 165 -14.47 -1.02 25.23
C GLU A 165 -13.09 -0.47 25.64
N ALA A 166 -12.90 -0.13 26.92
CA ALA A 166 -11.61 0.33 27.43
C ALA A 166 -10.50 -0.72 27.23
N ASP A 167 -10.77 -1.99 27.55
CA ASP A 167 -9.83 -3.09 27.32
C ASP A 167 -9.49 -3.25 25.83
N CYS A 168 -10.50 -3.21 24.95
CA CYS A 168 -10.27 -3.32 23.51
C CYS A 168 -9.45 -2.15 22.96
N ARG A 169 -9.64 -0.93 23.49
CA ARG A 169 -8.86 0.25 23.12
C ARG A 169 -7.42 0.20 23.65
N ASP A 170 -7.17 -0.48 24.76
CA ASP A 170 -5.81 -0.69 25.25
C ASP A 170 -5.12 -1.92 24.60
N ASN A 171 -5.87 -2.78 23.93
CA ASN A 171 -5.34 -3.96 23.26
C ASN A 171 -4.54 -3.60 21.99
N TYR A 172 -3.55 -4.44 21.70
CA TYR A 172 -2.75 -4.48 20.47
C TYR A 172 -3.59 -4.39 19.19
N ALA A 173 -4.79 -4.98 19.19
CA ALA A 173 -5.67 -4.98 18.04
C ALA A 173 -6.05 -3.57 17.58
N TRP A 174 -6.71 -2.81 18.46
CA TRP A 174 -7.08 -1.43 18.19
C TRP A 174 -5.84 -0.57 17.96
N LYS A 175 -4.81 -0.71 18.79
CA LYS A 175 -3.57 0.07 18.67
C LYS A 175 -2.90 -0.12 17.31
N THR A 176 -2.86 -1.34 16.78
CA THR A 176 -2.29 -1.63 15.45
C THR A 176 -3.19 -1.09 14.34
N TRP A 177 -4.52 -1.23 14.45
CA TRP A 177 -5.44 -0.67 13.47
C TRP A 177 -5.32 0.86 13.40
N ALA A 178 -5.33 1.52 14.57
CA ALA A 178 -5.20 2.96 14.69
C ALA A 178 -3.82 3.45 14.21
N SER A 179 -2.76 2.70 14.52
CA SER A 179 -1.43 2.95 13.97
C SER A 179 -1.47 2.88 12.44
N LYS A 180 -1.99 1.82 11.84
CA LYS A 180 -2.04 1.72 10.37
C LYS A 180 -2.85 2.82 9.70
N LYS A 181 -3.96 3.29 10.31
CA LYS A 181 -4.70 4.46 9.84
C LYS A 181 -3.82 5.71 9.80
N LYS A 182 -3.06 5.98 10.87
CA LYS A 182 -2.15 7.15 10.93
C LYS A 182 -1.11 7.13 9.80
N TYR A 183 -0.59 5.96 9.45
CA TYR A 183 0.41 5.84 8.37
C TYR A 183 -0.24 5.98 7.00
N ALA A 184 -1.46 5.46 6.81
CA ALA A 184 -2.23 5.73 5.59
C ALA A 184 -2.50 7.23 5.41
N ASP A 185 -2.90 7.92 6.48
CA ASP A 185 -3.12 9.38 6.46
C ASP A 185 -1.84 10.16 6.14
N GLU A 186 -0.71 9.75 6.72
CA GLU A 186 0.57 10.40 6.45
C GLU A 186 1.00 10.22 4.98
N VAL A 187 0.76 9.05 4.37
CA VAL A 187 1.03 8.84 2.93
C VAL A 187 0.16 9.76 2.06
N VAL A 188 -1.13 9.89 2.39
CA VAL A 188 -2.05 10.80 1.68
C VAL A 188 -1.58 12.25 1.84
N LYS A 189 -1.24 12.67 3.07
CA LYS A 189 -0.70 14.00 3.36
C LYS A 189 0.57 14.28 2.57
N ILE A 190 1.55 13.36 2.54
CA ILE A 190 2.78 13.52 1.77
C ILE A 190 2.47 13.81 0.30
N SER A 191 1.55 13.05 -0.31
CA SER A 191 1.15 13.29 -1.70
C SER A 191 0.48 14.66 -1.91
N HIS A 192 -0.33 15.12 -0.95
CA HIS A 192 -0.92 16.47 -1.02
C HIS A 192 0.14 17.56 -0.89
N ASP A 193 1.11 17.41 0.02
CA ASP A 193 2.21 18.37 0.17
C ASP A 193 3.02 18.51 -1.14
N TYR A 194 3.29 17.39 -1.84
CA TYR A 194 3.93 17.45 -3.16
C TYR A 194 3.03 18.08 -4.22
N ALA A 195 1.72 17.83 -4.19
CA ALA A 195 0.79 18.48 -5.11
C ALA A 195 0.75 20.00 -4.90
N GLU A 196 0.71 20.46 -3.65
CA GLU A 196 0.78 21.87 -3.27
C GLU A 196 2.12 22.52 -3.67
N ALA A 197 3.22 21.75 -3.62
CA ALA A 197 4.53 22.16 -4.13
C ALA A 197 4.65 22.12 -5.67
N GLY A 198 3.54 21.90 -6.40
CA GLY A 198 3.52 21.90 -7.87
C GLY A 198 3.95 20.59 -8.53
N MET A 199 4.14 19.52 -7.75
CA MET A 199 4.55 18.19 -8.24
C MET A 199 3.36 17.23 -8.43
N GLY A 200 2.12 17.73 -8.43
CA GLY A 200 0.90 16.90 -8.52
C GLY A 200 0.80 16.09 -9.83
N ASP A 201 1.45 16.54 -10.90
CA ASP A 201 1.53 15.78 -12.15
C ASP A 201 2.53 14.62 -12.06
N ARG A 202 3.48 14.65 -11.12
CA ARG A 202 4.54 13.64 -10.95
C ARG A 202 4.29 12.70 -9.78
N VAL A 203 3.67 13.17 -8.70
CA VAL A 203 3.45 12.41 -7.46
C VAL A 203 1.94 12.29 -7.19
N ALA A 204 1.46 11.06 -7.09
CA ALA A 204 0.07 10.76 -6.77
C ALA A 204 -0.02 9.71 -5.65
N VAL A 205 -1.21 9.58 -5.07
CA VAL A 205 -1.52 8.57 -4.05
C VAL A 205 -2.67 7.66 -4.47
N PHE A 206 -2.50 6.37 -4.23
CA PHE A 206 -3.58 5.41 -4.16
C PHE A 206 -3.92 5.11 -2.70
N ASP A 207 -5.00 5.74 -2.22
CA ASP A 207 -5.54 5.54 -0.87
C ASP A 207 -6.27 4.20 -0.75
N LEU A 208 -5.48 3.13 -0.79
CA LEU A 208 -5.94 1.75 -0.63
C LEU A 208 -6.67 1.56 0.69
N TRP A 209 -6.24 2.22 1.76
CA TRP A 209 -6.91 2.15 3.06
C TRP A 209 -8.37 2.54 2.95
N ARG A 210 -8.63 3.74 2.41
CA ARG A 210 -9.98 4.26 2.20
C ARG A 210 -10.78 3.40 1.22
N VAL A 211 -10.14 2.90 0.15
CA VAL A 211 -10.81 2.00 -0.81
C VAL A 211 -11.37 0.77 -0.11
N MET A 212 -10.56 0.13 0.75
CA MET A 212 -10.97 -1.08 1.47
C MET A 212 -12.02 -0.77 2.54
N ILE A 213 -11.85 0.28 3.34
CA ILE A 213 -12.86 0.67 4.34
C ILE A 213 -14.19 1.02 3.67
N ASN A 214 -14.16 1.78 2.57
CA ASN A 214 -15.38 2.14 1.86
C ASN A 214 -16.05 0.96 1.17
N HIS A 215 -15.30 -0.07 0.78
CA HIS A 215 -15.89 -1.31 0.30
C HIS A 215 -16.79 -1.93 1.39
N GLU A 216 -16.26 -2.14 2.59
CA GLU A 216 -17.03 -2.73 3.70
C GLU A 216 -18.20 -1.86 4.16
N LEU A 217 -18.02 -0.54 4.21
CA LEU A 217 -19.11 0.37 4.55
C LEU A 217 -20.25 0.26 3.54
N ARG A 218 -19.95 0.13 2.24
CA ARG A 218 -20.98 -0.09 1.20
C ARG A 218 -21.69 -1.43 1.38
N GLU A 219 -20.95 -2.51 1.63
CA GLU A 219 -21.54 -3.82 1.89
C GLU A 219 -22.46 -3.80 3.14
N ALA A 220 -22.15 -2.95 4.12
CA ALA A 220 -22.96 -2.74 5.31
C ALA A 220 -24.09 -1.70 5.13
N ALA A 221 -24.29 -1.14 3.94
CA ALA A 221 -25.20 -0.03 3.66
C ALA A 221 -24.99 1.21 4.55
N LEU A 222 -23.73 1.48 4.91
CA LEU A 222 -23.30 2.62 5.71
C LEU A 222 -22.69 3.74 4.86
N PRO A 223 -22.71 5.00 5.32
CA PRO A 223 -22.03 6.10 4.65
C PRO A 223 -20.53 5.85 4.46
N THR A 224 -20.03 6.06 3.25
CA THR A 224 -18.60 5.91 2.91
C THR A 224 -17.80 7.17 3.16
N LEU A 225 -16.53 7.03 3.57
CA LEU A 225 -15.55 8.10 3.66
C LEU A 225 -15.47 8.89 2.35
N LYS A 226 -15.77 10.20 2.41
CA LYS A 226 -15.36 11.20 1.38
C LYS A 226 -14.11 11.91 1.89
N GLU A 227 -13.31 12.49 0.98
CA GLU A 227 -12.17 13.35 1.36
C GLU A 227 -12.61 14.38 2.40
N GLY A 228 -12.12 14.23 3.63
CA GLY A 228 -12.44 15.10 4.75
C GLY A 228 -13.90 15.11 5.24
N ARG A 229 -14.79 14.22 4.79
CA ARG A 229 -16.22 14.25 5.19
C ARG A 229 -16.83 12.88 5.36
N VAL A 230 -16.46 12.18 6.43
CA VAL A 230 -17.39 11.36 7.20
C VAL A 230 -16.93 11.37 8.65
N ASN A 231 -17.73 11.95 9.53
CA ASN A 231 -17.52 11.86 10.98
C ASN A 231 -18.21 10.59 11.50
N LEU A 232 -17.55 9.44 11.32
CA LEU A 232 -17.95 8.17 11.96
C LEU A 232 -17.31 8.03 13.36
N GLU A 233 -16.73 9.12 13.90
CA GLU A 233 -16.21 9.14 15.27
C GLU A 233 -17.31 9.00 16.33
N GLU A 234 -18.60 9.17 15.98
CA GLU A 234 -19.69 8.98 16.96
C GLU A 234 -19.60 7.63 17.68
N ASN A 235 -19.00 6.60 17.05
CA ASN A 235 -18.80 5.31 17.71
C ASN A 235 -17.38 4.73 17.54
N GLY A 236 -16.58 5.16 16.55
CA GLY A 236 -15.21 4.65 16.30
C GLY A 236 -15.10 3.17 15.85
N ARG A 237 -16.22 2.51 15.55
CA ARG A 237 -16.34 1.07 15.25
C ARG A 237 -16.12 0.75 13.77
N TRP A 238 -14.92 1.00 13.27
CA TRP A 238 -14.55 0.77 11.88
C TRP A 238 -14.37 -0.71 11.51
N PRO A 239 -14.53 -1.08 10.23
CA PRO A 239 -14.23 -2.43 9.77
C PRO A 239 -12.83 -2.89 10.19
N GLY A 240 -12.77 -4.05 10.83
CA GLY A 240 -11.53 -4.69 11.27
C GLY A 240 -10.82 -4.04 12.46
N CYS A 241 -11.41 -3.03 13.12
CA CYS A 241 -10.72 -2.29 14.20
C CYS A 241 -10.63 -3.02 15.53
N GLY A 242 -11.33 -4.15 15.68
CA GLY A 242 -11.29 -4.97 16.89
C GLY A 242 -12.04 -4.38 18.10
N LEU A 243 -12.74 -3.25 17.97
CA LEU A 243 -13.62 -2.76 19.03
C LEU A 243 -14.87 -3.63 19.17
N PRO A 244 -15.53 -3.63 20.34
CA PRO A 244 -16.82 -4.27 20.52
C PRO A 244 -17.79 -3.89 19.39
N HIS A 245 -18.60 -4.84 18.93
CA HIS A 245 -19.60 -4.60 17.89
C HIS A 245 -19.07 -4.11 16.52
N ALA A 246 -17.75 -3.93 16.35
CA ALA A 246 -17.14 -3.59 15.07
C ALA A 246 -17.16 -4.83 14.15
N LYS A 247 -17.62 -4.64 12.92
CA LYS A 247 -17.60 -5.71 11.91
C LYS A 247 -16.17 -5.96 11.44
N GLY A 248 -15.83 -7.22 11.18
CA GLY A 248 -14.63 -7.54 10.41
C GLY A 248 -14.87 -7.31 8.92
N PHE A 249 -13.80 -7.34 8.13
CA PHE A 249 -13.92 -7.41 6.68
C PHE A 249 -14.49 -8.75 6.23
N ALA A 250 -15.33 -8.73 5.21
CA ALA A 250 -15.96 -9.91 4.65
C ALA A 250 -14.94 -10.86 4.01
N LYS A 251 -15.31 -12.15 3.91
CA LYS A 251 -14.53 -13.13 3.16
C LYS A 251 -14.34 -12.66 1.71
N GLY A 252 -13.11 -12.80 1.20
CA GLY A 252 -12.76 -12.38 -0.16
C GLY A 252 -12.32 -10.92 -0.27
N VAL A 253 -12.16 -10.19 0.83
CA VAL A 253 -11.45 -8.89 0.85
C VAL A 253 -9.96 -9.07 1.13
N PHE A 254 -9.62 -9.96 2.06
CA PHE A 254 -8.27 -10.49 2.25
C PHE A 254 -8.31 -11.98 1.91
N SER A 255 -7.40 -12.49 1.08
CA SER A 255 -7.36 -13.92 0.76
C SER A 255 -6.45 -14.70 1.70
N ASP A 256 -5.29 -14.16 2.06
CA ASP A 256 -4.29 -14.82 2.93
C ASP A 256 -3.52 -13.82 3.83
N GLY A 257 -4.02 -12.58 3.96
CA GLY A 257 -3.37 -11.50 4.71
C GLY A 257 -2.25 -10.78 3.94
N LEU A 258 -1.93 -11.26 2.73
CA LEU A 258 -0.87 -10.73 1.86
C LEU A 258 -1.44 -10.30 0.51
N HIS A 259 -2.46 -11.01 0.04
CA HIS A 259 -3.18 -10.72 -1.17
C HIS A 259 -4.54 -10.10 -0.86
N PHE A 260 -4.90 -9.14 -1.71
CA PHE A 260 -6.25 -8.58 -1.73
C PHE A 260 -7.16 -9.54 -2.48
N GLY A 261 -8.28 -9.89 -1.87
CA GLY A 261 -9.24 -10.81 -2.49
C GLY A 261 -10.07 -10.12 -3.58
N GLU A 262 -10.79 -10.93 -4.36
CA GLU A 262 -11.51 -10.51 -5.57
C GLU A 262 -12.49 -9.35 -5.35
N LYS A 263 -13.05 -9.21 -4.14
CA LYS A 263 -13.95 -8.11 -3.80
C LYS A 263 -13.27 -6.74 -3.78
N VAL A 264 -12.00 -6.69 -3.38
CA VAL A 264 -11.20 -5.45 -3.43
C VAL A 264 -10.73 -5.20 -4.85
N SER A 265 -10.28 -6.23 -5.56
CA SER A 265 -9.81 -6.12 -6.94
C SER A 265 -10.90 -5.64 -7.92
N SER A 266 -12.17 -5.85 -7.58
CA SER A 266 -13.33 -5.39 -8.36
C SER A 266 -13.81 -3.99 -7.99
N CYS A 267 -13.26 -3.34 -6.95
CA CYS A 267 -13.64 -1.98 -6.58
C CYS A 267 -13.28 -0.99 -7.70
N PRO A 268 -14.18 -0.08 -8.12
CA PRO A 268 -13.90 0.85 -9.22
C PRO A 268 -12.63 1.69 -9.02
N PRO A 269 -12.29 2.20 -7.82
CA PRO A 269 -11.02 2.90 -7.62
C PRO A 269 -9.79 1.99 -7.75
N PHE A 270 -9.88 0.71 -7.37
CA PHE A 270 -8.81 -0.27 -7.51
C PHE A 270 -8.63 -0.65 -8.97
N GLN A 271 -9.73 -0.91 -9.69
CA GLN A 271 -9.72 -1.07 -11.13
C GLN A 271 -9.17 0.19 -11.81
N THR A 272 -9.62 1.38 -11.42
CA THR A 272 -9.13 2.65 -11.95
C THR A 272 -7.64 2.83 -11.65
N PHE A 273 -7.11 2.39 -10.51
CA PHE A 273 -5.67 2.37 -10.26
C PHE A 273 -4.94 1.43 -11.23
N LEU A 274 -5.44 0.21 -11.41
CA LEU A 274 -4.93 -0.76 -12.38
C LEU A 274 -5.06 -0.28 -13.84
N TYR A 275 -6.05 0.57 -14.14
CA TYR A 275 -6.39 1.05 -15.48
C TYR A 275 -6.04 2.52 -15.74
N ARG A 276 -5.67 3.37 -14.79
CA ARG A 276 -5.20 4.77 -15.02
C ARG A 276 -3.69 4.86 -15.00
N SER A 277 -3.01 3.91 -14.37
CA SER A 277 -1.64 3.60 -14.77
C SER A 277 -1.58 3.38 -16.29
N SER A 278 -2.61 2.82 -16.92
CA SER A 278 -2.68 2.63 -18.40
C SER A 278 -2.58 3.91 -19.25
N THR A 279 -2.97 5.08 -18.72
CA THR A 279 -2.88 6.38 -19.42
C THR A 279 -1.55 7.09 -19.17
N LEU A 280 -0.61 6.45 -18.47
CA LEU A 280 0.81 6.79 -18.53
C LEU A 280 1.36 6.37 -19.90
N THR A 281 0.82 6.97 -20.96
CA THR A 281 1.43 6.95 -22.29
C THR A 281 2.55 7.98 -22.30
N ALA A 282 3.68 7.58 -22.92
CA ALA A 282 4.90 8.36 -23.09
C ALA A 282 4.68 9.82 -23.49
#